data_AF-A0A7D8ULK7-F1
#
_entry.id   AF-A0A7D8ULK7-F1
#
_cell.length_a   1.000
_cell.length_b   1.000
_cell.length_c   1.000
_cell.angle_alpha   90.00
_cell.angle_beta   90.00
_cell.angle_gamma   90.00
#
_symmetry.space_group_name_H-M   'P 1'
#
loop_
_entity.id
_entity.type
_entity.pdbx_description
1 polymer ?
#
loop_
_entity_poly.entity_id
_entity_poly.type
_entity_poly.pdbx_seq_one_letter_code
_entity_poly.pdbx_strand_id
1 'polypeptide(L)'
;MATKHAHRFESCYILRDSNIPCVIWCEDALGYYGVPTVVFSFYILVPDIDKAAEILIQRGWHHEDEAQSRFGNSPLRSAHHRLTPPIDPTQKPTPVWSPEMGPPPLPSEIVPEPTTTILLPASEWNYTFPSMVQSLYPPLSELLDALIDKLLDDPLTNGIWDHLAVLIAYLYGYVPALREKSFAEHLKYEHRQFHYDSLSGMASGTLPFIRHEREIRDALREGRFQLCDCSADREDESLFTAKAQARIRASWGESFTPGEYEATKKREQEYERQCWLAEEASENIEK
;
A
#
# COMPACT_ATOMS: atom_id res chain seq x y z
N MET A 1 -16.59 -14.09 -32.88
CA MET A 1 -15.75 -14.58 -31.78
C MET A 1 -15.63 -13.44 -30.78
N ALA A 2 -16.12 -13.63 -29.55
CA ALA A 2 -16.20 -12.56 -28.56
C ALA A 2 -14.78 -12.18 -28.10
N THR A 3 -14.49 -10.88 -28.18
CA THR A 3 -13.30 -10.20 -27.67
C THR A 3 -13.19 -10.43 -26.17
N LYS A 4 -12.17 -11.17 -25.73
CA LYS A 4 -11.86 -11.29 -24.30
C LYS A 4 -10.96 -10.13 -23.92
N HIS A 5 -11.53 -9.17 -23.19
CA HIS A 5 -10.79 -8.12 -22.51
C HIS A 5 -9.81 -8.74 -21.50
N ALA A 6 -8.64 -8.13 -21.35
CA ALA A 6 -7.65 -8.51 -20.36
C ALA A 6 -8.18 -8.19 -18.96
N HIS A 7 -8.77 -9.19 -18.29
CA HIS A 7 -9.24 -9.06 -16.91
C HIS A 7 -8.06 -8.75 -15.98
N ARG A 8 -8.27 -7.98 -14.90
CA ARG A 8 -7.18 -7.59 -13.97
C ARG A 8 -6.31 -8.75 -13.48
N PHE A 9 -6.92 -9.93 -13.35
CA PHE A 9 -6.27 -11.16 -12.90
C PHE A 9 -5.90 -12.12 -14.02
N GLU A 10 -5.86 -11.67 -15.29
CA GLU A 10 -5.56 -12.52 -16.44
C GLU A 10 -4.17 -13.16 -16.34
N SER A 11 -3.16 -12.41 -15.89
CA SER A 11 -1.82 -12.97 -15.66
C SER A 11 -1.85 -14.14 -14.69
N CYS A 12 -2.62 -14.06 -13.59
CA CYS A 12 -2.78 -15.18 -12.66
C CYS A 12 -3.39 -16.42 -13.31
N TYR A 13 -4.40 -16.25 -14.18
CA TYR A 13 -5.01 -17.38 -14.88
C TYR A 13 -4.03 -18.02 -15.88
N ILE A 14 -3.30 -17.20 -16.63
CA ILE A 14 -2.27 -17.68 -17.57
C ILE A 14 -1.17 -18.48 -16.84
N LEU A 15 -0.69 -17.96 -15.71
CA LEU A 15 0.34 -18.62 -14.91
C LEU A 15 -0.17 -19.95 -14.34
N ARG A 16 -1.40 -19.95 -13.80
CA ARG A 16 -2.01 -21.17 -13.25
C ARG A 16 -2.21 -22.24 -14.32
N ASP A 17 -2.68 -21.87 -15.51
CA ASP A 17 -2.84 -22.79 -16.64
C ASP A 17 -1.50 -23.37 -17.12
N SER A 18 -0.40 -22.67 -16.81
CA SER A 18 0.98 -23.09 -17.11
C SER A 18 1.66 -23.79 -15.92
N ASN A 19 0.89 -24.20 -14.90
CA ASN A 19 1.36 -24.82 -13.66
C ASN A 19 2.40 -23.99 -12.89
N ILE A 20 2.31 -22.65 -12.98
CA ILE A 20 3.09 -21.74 -12.16
C ILE A 20 2.16 -21.24 -11.03
N PRO A 21 2.43 -21.60 -9.76
CA PRO A 21 1.64 -21.07 -8.67
C PRO A 21 1.89 -19.57 -8.55
N CYS A 22 0.82 -18.82 -8.28
CA CYS A 22 0.88 -17.38 -8.03
C CYS A 22 -0.17 -17.00 -7.00
N VAL A 23 0.09 -15.93 -6.26
CA VAL A 23 -0.88 -15.31 -5.37
C VAL A 23 -0.94 -13.80 -5.61
N ILE A 24 -2.13 -13.26 -5.55
CA ILE A 24 -2.42 -11.82 -5.61
C ILE A 24 -1.91 -11.19 -4.33
N TRP A 25 -1.25 -10.03 -4.46
CA TRP A 25 -0.57 -9.37 -3.36
C TRP A 25 -0.99 -7.89 -3.20
N CYS A 26 -0.55 -7.29 -2.09
CA CYS A 26 -0.74 -5.87 -1.77
C CYS A 26 -2.20 -5.39 -1.84
N GLU A 27 -2.47 -4.26 -2.48
CA GLU A 27 -3.78 -3.59 -2.46
C GLU A 27 -4.91 -4.50 -2.94
N ASP A 28 -4.69 -5.32 -3.96
CA ASP A 28 -5.69 -6.27 -4.44
C ASP A 28 -6.01 -7.36 -3.40
N ALA A 29 -5.00 -7.84 -2.66
CA ALA A 29 -5.21 -8.79 -1.57
C ALA A 29 -5.94 -8.16 -0.38
N LEU A 30 -5.62 -6.91 -0.06
CA LEU A 30 -6.31 -6.12 0.98
C LEU A 30 -7.78 -5.88 0.60
N GLY A 31 -8.04 -5.52 -0.66
CA GLY A 31 -9.38 -5.31 -1.20
C GLY A 31 -10.25 -6.55 -1.09
N TYR A 32 -9.69 -7.73 -1.35
CA TYR A 32 -10.37 -9.02 -1.14
C TYR A 32 -10.83 -9.22 0.31
N TYR A 33 -10.07 -8.73 1.29
CA TYR A 33 -10.43 -8.78 2.71
C TYR A 33 -11.33 -7.63 3.18
N GLY A 34 -11.83 -6.79 2.27
CA GLY A 34 -12.77 -5.72 2.57
C GLY A 34 -12.13 -4.38 2.94
N VAL A 35 -10.82 -4.21 2.72
CA VAL A 35 -10.17 -2.91 2.85
C VAL A 35 -10.54 -2.02 1.66
N PRO A 36 -11.08 -0.81 1.87
CA PRO A 36 -11.33 0.14 0.79
C PRO A 36 -9.99 0.77 0.37
N THR A 37 -9.37 0.18 -0.66
CA THR A 37 -8.09 0.66 -1.19
C THR A 37 -8.21 1.02 -2.67
N VAL A 38 -7.41 1.99 -3.09
CA VAL A 38 -7.25 2.33 -4.51
C VAL A 38 -6.15 1.44 -5.05
N VAL A 39 -6.45 0.73 -6.13
CA VAL A 39 -5.49 -0.16 -6.79
C VAL A 39 -4.75 0.59 -7.88
N PHE A 40 -3.42 0.45 -7.89
CA PHE A 40 -2.54 0.99 -8.92
C PHE A 40 -2.03 -0.17 -9.78
N SER A 41 -0.73 -0.45 -9.72
CA SER A 41 -0.13 -1.66 -10.28
C SER A 41 -0.72 -2.93 -9.67
N PHE A 42 -0.77 -4.00 -10.47
CA PHE A 42 -1.21 -5.30 -10.01
C PHE A 42 0.00 -6.13 -9.56
N TYR A 43 0.15 -6.35 -8.25
CA TYR A 43 1.26 -7.10 -7.68
C TYR A 43 0.89 -8.57 -7.50
N ILE A 44 1.76 -9.46 -7.96
CA ILE A 44 1.61 -10.89 -7.74
C ILE A 44 2.91 -11.50 -7.24
N LEU A 45 2.82 -12.40 -6.27
CA LEU A 45 3.95 -13.22 -5.86
C LEU A 45 4.01 -14.48 -6.72
N VAL A 46 5.22 -14.86 -7.10
CA VAL A 46 5.53 -16.11 -7.82
C VAL A 46 6.81 -16.75 -7.25
N PRO A 47 7.01 -18.07 -7.38
CA PRO A 47 8.26 -18.70 -6.92
C PRO A 47 9.48 -18.28 -7.74
N ASP A 48 9.29 -18.06 -9.03
CA ASP A 48 10.34 -17.74 -10.00
C ASP A 48 9.81 -16.67 -10.95
N ILE A 49 10.35 -15.45 -10.83
CA ILE A 49 9.90 -14.30 -11.61
C ILE A 49 10.28 -14.41 -13.08
N ASP A 50 11.45 -14.97 -13.40
CA ASP A 50 11.96 -15.08 -14.77
C ASP A 50 11.10 -16.06 -15.57
N LYS A 51 10.83 -17.23 -14.98
CA LYS A 51 9.97 -18.23 -15.60
C LYS A 51 8.54 -17.73 -15.77
N ALA A 52 8.01 -17.02 -14.77
CA ALA A 52 6.67 -16.43 -14.86
C ALA A 52 6.59 -15.35 -15.94
N ALA A 53 7.60 -14.48 -16.04
CA ALA A 53 7.69 -13.46 -17.08
C ALA A 53 7.75 -14.09 -18.48
N GLU A 54 8.59 -15.11 -18.67
CA GLU A 54 8.71 -15.81 -19.94
C GLU A 54 7.36 -16.35 -20.44
N ILE A 55 6.59 -16.99 -19.56
CA ILE A 55 5.25 -17.49 -19.90
C ILE A 55 4.31 -16.35 -20.31
N LEU A 56 4.31 -15.23 -19.60
CA LEU A 56 3.46 -14.09 -19.93
C LEU A 56 3.86 -13.48 -21.28
N ILE A 57 5.16 -13.34 -21.55
CA ILE A 57 5.67 -12.81 -22.83
C ILE A 57 5.28 -13.73 -24.00
N GLN A 58 5.38 -15.05 -23.82
CA GLN A 58 4.91 -16.02 -24.82
C GLN A 58 3.40 -15.88 -25.12
N ARG A 59 2.64 -15.25 -24.22
CA ARG A 59 1.20 -14.93 -24.39
C ARG A 59 0.96 -13.48 -24.82
N GLY A 60 1.99 -12.76 -25.27
CA GLY A 60 1.87 -11.42 -25.85
C GLY A 60 2.01 -10.27 -24.85
N TRP A 61 2.42 -10.55 -23.61
CA TRP A 61 2.77 -9.49 -22.66
C TRP A 61 4.12 -8.86 -23.00
N HIS A 62 4.30 -7.59 -22.65
CA HIS A 62 5.51 -6.84 -22.97
C HIS A 62 6.28 -6.47 -21.71
N HIS A 63 7.61 -6.60 -21.74
CA HIS A 63 8.47 -6.05 -20.69
C HIS A 63 8.49 -4.52 -20.75
N GLU A 64 8.43 -3.91 -19.58
CA GLU A 64 8.71 -2.49 -19.42
C GLU A 64 9.94 -2.26 -18.54
N ASP A 65 10.41 -1.03 -18.55
CA ASP A 65 11.52 -0.58 -17.71
C ASP A 65 11.16 -0.71 -16.21
N GLU A 66 11.91 -1.57 -15.52
CA GLU A 66 11.83 -1.81 -14.07
C GLU A 66 12.23 -0.58 -13.25
N ALA A 67 13.04 0.33 -13.79
CA ALA A 67 13.46 1.55 -13.09
C ALA A 67 12.27 2.48 -12.77
N GLN A 68 11.14 2.29 -13.46
CA GLN A 68 9.91 3.03 -13.24
C GLN A 68 8.99 2.40 -12.18
N SER A 69 9.29 1.17 -11.75
CA SER A 69 8.48 0.47 -10.76
C SER A 69 8.54 1.14 -9.41
N ARG A 70 7.38 1.30 -8.80
CA ARG A 70 7.22 1.85 -7.46
C ARG A 70 6.46 0.88 -6.58
N PHE A 71 6.67 1.03 -5.28
CA PHE A 71 5.89 0.42 -4.22
C PHE A 71 5.38 1.54 -3.32
N GLY A 72 4.09 1.83 -3.43
CA GLY A 72 3.56 3.12 -2.99
C GLY A 72 4.28 4.27 -3.71
N ASN A 73 4.87 5.19 -2.93
CA ASN A 73 5.64 6.32 -3.47
C ASN A 73 7.14 6.04 -3.61
N SER A 74 7.60 4.86 -3.20
CA SER A 74 9.03 4.52 -3.15
C SER A 74 9.45 3.73 -4.38
N PRO A 75 10.67 3.92 -4.91
CA PRO A 75 11.21 3.04 -5.94
C PRO A 75 11.26 1.60 -5.45
N LEU A 76 10.75 0.66 -6.25
CA LEU A 76 10.81 -0.76 -5.93
C LEU A 76 12.22 -1.29 -6.23
N ARG A 77 12.95 -1.70 -5.19
CA ARG A 77 14.35 -2.17 -5.30
C ARG A 77 14.53 -3.68 -5.24
N SER A 78 13.48 -4.41 -4.85
CA SER A 78 13.46 -5.87 -4.91
C SER A 78 13.63 -6.37 -6.33
N ALA A 79 14.13 -7.58 -6.53
CA ALA A 79 14.06 -8.21 -7.83
C ALA A 79 12.59 -8.31 -8.25
N HIS A 80 12.27 -7.91 -9.48
CA HIS A 80 10.90 -7.94 -9.98
C HIS A 80 10.88 -7.83 -11.50
N HIS A 81 9.76 -8.23 -12.11
CA HIS A 81 9.50 -7.95 -13.52
C HIS A 81 8.27 -7.06 -13.65
N ARG A 82 8.38 -6.01 -14.46
CA ARG A 82 7.26 -5.13 -14.82
C ARG A 82 6.78 -5.46 -16.23
N LEU A 83 5.54 -5.91 -16.33
CA LEU A 83 4.94 -6.38 -17.57
C LEU A 83 3.63 -5.64 -17.85
N THR A 84 3.34 -5.39 -19.12
CA THR A 84 2.05 -4.86 -19.57
C THR A 84 1.27 -5.88 -20.38
N PRO A 85 -0.07 -5.92 -20.18
CA PRO A 85 -0.92 -6.83 -20.93
C PRO A 85 -0.84 -6.51 -22.44
N PRO A 86 -1.09 -7.49 -23.32
CA PRO A 86 -1.21 -7.24 -24.75
C PRO A 86 -2.26 -6.16 -25.01
N ILE A 87 -1.86 -5.07 -25.67
CA ILE A 87 -2.78 -4.00 -26.07
C ILE A 87 -3.71 -4.57 -27.14
N ASP A 88 -5.02 -4.57 -26.89
CA ASP A 88 -5.99 -4.87 -27.95
C ASP A 88 -5.97 -3.69 -28.94
N PRO A 89 -5.56 -3.89 -30.22
CA PRO A 89 -5.50 -2.80 -31.20
C PRO A 89 -6.87 -2.20 -31.53
N THR A 90 -7.97 -2.81 -31.06
CA THR A 90 -9.33 -2.26 -31.18
C THR A 90 -9.76 -1.39 -30.00
N GLN A 91 -8.95 -1.34 -28.93
CA GLN A 91 -9.22 -0.51 -27.76
C GLN A 91 -8.97 0.96 -28.12
N LYS A 92 -10.04 1.76 -28.16
CA LYS A 92 -9.87 3.22 -28.22
C LYS A 92 -9.19 3.65 -26.93
N PRO A 93 -8.06 4.38 -26.97
CA PRO A 93 -7.42 4.86 -25.76
C PRO A 93 -8.43 5.69 -24.97
N THR A 94 -8.69 5.29 -23.73
CA THR A 94 -9.48 6.07 -22.80
C THR A 94 -8.79 7.42 -22.68
N PRO A 95 -9.48 8.55 -22.91
CA PRO A 95 -8.84 9.85 -22.85
C PRO A 95 -8.23 10.05 -21.46
N VAL A 96 -6.90 10.21 -21.42
CA VAL A 96 -6.18 10.57 -20.21
C VAL A 96 -6.72 11.92 -19.77
N TRP A 97 -7.32 11.99 -18.58
CA TRP A 97 -7.86 13.25 -18.08
C TRP A 97 -6.73 14.30 -17.98
N SER A 98 -7.00 15.49 -18.50
CA SER A 98 -6.12 16.67 -18.43
C SER A 98 -6.84 17.75 -17.63
N PRO A 99 -6.10 18.65 -16.95
CA PRO A 99 -6.70 19.78 -16.22
C PRO A 99 -7.62 20.66 -17.09
N GLU A 100 -7.36 20.69 -18.40
CA GLU A 100 -8.15 21.40 -19.40
C GLU A 100 -9.53 20.76 -19.66
N MET A 101 -9.76 19.51 -19.24
CA MET A 101 -11.02 18.77 -19.45
C MET A 101 -12.06 18.99 -18.34
N GLY A 102 -11.80 19.92 -17.40
CA GLY A 102 -12.69 20.21 -16.27
C GLY A 102 -12.39 19.35 -15.04
N PRO A 103 -13.26 19.37 -14.01
CA PRO A 103 -13.02 18.66 -12.76
C PRO A 103 -12.82 17.15 -12.99
N PRO A 104 -11.96 16.49 -12.20
CA PRO A 104 -11.67 15.08 -12.38
C PRO A 104 -12.97 14.26 -12.31
N PRO A 105 -13.11 13.23 -13.17
CA PRO A 105 -14.30 12.38 -13.12
C PRO A 105 -14.43 11.74 -11.73
N LEU A 106 -15.68 11.55 -11.30
CA LEU A 106 -15.99 10.81 -10.08
C LEU A 106 -15.30 9.44 -10.10
N PRO A 107 -14.84 8.93 -8.94
CA PRO A 107 -14.24 7.60 -8.85
C PRO A 107 -15.20 6.57 -9.46
N SER A 108 -14.74 5.89 -10.51
CA SER A 108 -15.53 4.85 -11.16
C SER A 108 -15.69 3.66 -10.20
N GLU A 109 -16.88 3.07 -10.13
CA GLU A 109 -17.11 1.78 -9.44
C GLU A 109 -16.41 0.61 -10.15
N ILE A 110 -15.95 0.82 -11.39
CA ILE A 110 -15.22 -0.17 -12.18
C ILE A 110 -13.76 -0.17 -11.72
N VAL A 111 -13.30 -1.31 -11.22
CA VAL A 111 -11.89 -1.54 -10.91
C VAL A 111 -11.07 -1.25 -12.17
N PRO A 112 -10.09 -0.33 -12.13
CA PRO A 112 -9.31 0.00 -13.31
C PRO A 112 -8.56 -1.24 -13.82
N GLU A 113 -8.60 -1.45 -15.13
CA GLU A 113 -7.76 -2.44 -15.79
C GLU A 113 -6.30 -2.16 -15.42
N PRO A 114 -5.52 -3.19 -15.05
CA PRO A 114 -4.15 -2.97 -14.64
C PRO A 114 -3.37 -2.50 -15.85
N THR A 115 -2.87 -1.27 -15.77
CA THR A 115 -1.93 -0.77 -16.77
C THR A 115 -0.64 -1.60 -16.74
N THR A 116 -0.30 -2.22 -15.59
CA THR A 116 0.90 -3.03 -15.37
C THR A 116 0.68 -4.16 -14.37
N THR A 117 1.32 -5.31 -14.62
CA THR A 117 1.52 -6.40 -13.67
C THR A 117 2.97 -6.40 -13.19
N ILE A 118 3.17 -6.48 -11.87
CA ILE A 118 4.47 -6.57 -11.23
C ILE A 118 4.62 -7.97 -10.65
N LEU A 119 5.59 -8.73 -11.16
CA LEU A 119 5.97 -10.03 -10.63
C LEU A 119 6.99 -9.84 -9.52
N LEU A 120 6.68 -10.35 -8.34
CA LEU A 120 7.56 -10.31 -7.18
C LEU A 120 7.97 -11.73 -6.78
N PRO A 121 9.24 -11.98 -6.42
CA PRO A 121 9.68 -13.28 -5.94
C PRO A 121 9.15 -13.51 -4.54
N ALA A 122 8.38 -14.56 -4.34
CA ALA A 122 7.77 -14.88 -3.04
C ALA A 122 8.80 -15.04 -1.92
N SER A 123 10.01 -15.49 -2.26
CA SER A 123 11.14 -15.62 -1.33
C SER A 123 11.59 -14.27 -0.73
N GLU A 124 11.55 -13.17 -1.49
CA GLU A 124 11.91 -11.85 -0.95
C GLU A 124 10.77 -11.21 -0.13
N TRP A 125 9.56 -11.76 -0.26
CA TRP A 125 8.36 -11.30 0.44
C TRP A 125 7.96 -12.21 1.59
N ASN A 126 8.87 -13.12 2.00
CA ASN A 126 8.68 -14.03 3.13
C ASN A 126 7.39 -14.88 3.02
N TYR A 127 6.93 -15.13 1.79
CA TYR A 127 5.74 -15.93 1.51
C TYR A 127 6.13 -17.33 1.01
N THR A 128 5.57 -18.36 1.64
CA THR A 128 5.78 -19.74 1.24
C THR A 128 4.50 -20.28 0.62
N PHE A 129 4.59 -20.75 -0.62
CA PHE A 129 3.43 -21.36 -1.27
C PHE A 129 3.03 -22.67 -0.59
N PRO A 130 1.74 -22.88 -0.31
CA PRO A 130 1.26 -24.18 0.14
C PRO A 130 1.46 -25.22 -0.97
N SER A 131 1.55 -26.49 -0.59
CA SER A 131 1.69 -27.61 -1.56
C SER A 131 0.54 -27.68 -2.57
N MET A 132 -0.61 -27.09 -2.23
CA MET A 132 -1.76 -26.95 -3.14
C MET A 132 -2.34 -25.54 -3.02
N VAL A 133 -2.22 -24.76 -4.08
CA VAL A 133 -2.81 -23.42 -4.18
C VAL A 133 -4.25 -23.54 -4.69
N GLN A 134 -5.22 -23.38 -3.79
CA GLN A 134 -6.66 -23.46 -4.14
C GLN A 134 -7.25 -22.08 -4.50
N SER A 135 -6.70 -21.02 -3.92
CA SER A 135 -7.14 -19.64 -4.08
C SER A 135 -6.03 -18.79 -4.70
N LEU A 136 -6.40 -17.79 -5.50
CA LEU A 136 -5.45 -16.76 -5.95
C LEU A 136 -5.11 -15.78 -4.82
N TYR A 137 -5.89 -15.76 -3.75
CA TYR A 137 -5.63 -14.91 -2.58
C TYR A 137 -5.00 -15.72 -1.45
N PRO A 138 -3.93 -15.21 -0.82
CA PRO A 138 -3.32 -15.84 0.35
C PRO A 138 -4.31 -15.80 1.52
N PRO A 139 -4.36 -16.83 2.40
CA PRO A 139 -5.08 -16.75 3.67
C PRO A 139 -4.68 -15.51 4.48
N LEU A 140 -5.62 -14.93 5.23
CA LEU A 140 -5.41 -13.66 5.94
C LEU A 140 -4.23 -13.72 6.92
N SER A 141 -4.08 -14.84 7.64
CA SER A 141 -2.97 -15.04 8.56
C SER A 141 -1.63 -15.10 7.83
N GLU A 142 -1.55 -15.83 6.71
CA GLU A 142 -0.32 -15.91 5.91
C GLU A 142 0.04 -14.57 5.26
N LEU A 143 -0.95 -13.82 4.79
CA LEU A 143 -0.77 -12.46 4.28
C LEU A 143 -0.18 -11.56 5.37
N LEU A 144 -0.80 -11.57 6.56
CA LEU A 144 -0.35 -10.74 7.67
C LEU A 144 1.04 -11.15 8.16
N ASP A 145 1.31 -12.44 8.32
CA ASP A 145 2.62 -12.96 8.71
C ASP A 145 3.72 -12.52 7.75
N ALA A 146 3.50 -12.65 6.44
CA ALA A 146 4.47 -12.25 5.43
C ALA A 146 4.70 -10.74 5.40
N LEU A 147 3.65 -9.93 5.54
CA LEU A 147 3.77 -8.47 5.63
C LEU A 147 4.53 -8.03 6.89
N ILE A 148 4.24 -8.65 8.05
CA ILE A 148 4.96 -8.39 9.31
C ILE A 148 6.42 -8.79 9.17
N ASP A 149 6.71 -10.01 8.70
CA ASP A 149 8.09 -10.47 8.50
C ASP A 149 8.85 -9.50 7.58
N LYS A 150 8.25 -9.13 6.43
CA LYS A 150 8.86 -8.17 5.50
C LYS A 150 9.10 -6.82 6.16
N LEU A 151 8.13 -6.28 6.91
CA LEU A 151 8.26 -5.01 7.62
C LEU A 151 9.38 -5.04 8.68
N LEU A 152 9.52 -6.15 9.39
CA LEU A 152 10.48 -6.30 10.48
C LEU A 152 11.89 -6.68 9.97
N ASP A 153 12.01 -7.27 8.78
CA ASP A 153 13.30 -7.63 8.18
C ASP A 153 13.89 -6.52 7.30
N ASP A 154 13.05 -5.70 6.64
CA ASP A 154 13.54 -4.70 5.68
C ASP A 154 14.41 -3.63 6.37
N PRO A 155 15.51 -3.16 5.77
CA PRO A 155 16.23 -2.02 6.32
C PRO A 155 15.32 -0.78 6.35
N LEU A 156 15.14 -0.16 7.53
CA LEU A 156 14.31 1.05 7.76
C LEU A 156 14.92 2.33 7.15
N THR A 157 15.52 2.21 5.98
CA THR A 157 16.34 3.24 5.30
C THR A 157 15.71 3.71 4.00
N ASN A 158 14.71 3.00 3.49
CA ASN A 158 13.92 3.36 2.31
C ASN A 158 12.49 3.74 2.74
N GLY A 159 11.63 4.18 1.82
CA GLY A 159 10.21 4.43 2.14
C GLY A 159 9.30 3.21 1.87
N ILE A 160 9.84 2.00 1.73
CA ILE A 160 9.04 0.77 1.52
C ILE A 160 8.35 0.38 2.83
N TRP A 161 9.04 0.53 3.97
CA TRP A 161 8.46 0.23 5.28
C TRP A 161 7.24 1.09 5.58
N ASP A 162 7.22 2.36 5.14
CA ASP A 162 6.05 3.23 5.29
C ASP A 162 4.81 2.62 4.61
N HIS A 163 4.98 2.13 3.37
CA HIS A 163 3.88 1.52 2.63
C HIS A 163 3.45 0.19 3.24
N LEU A 164 4.40 -0.66 3.66
CA LEU A 164 4.09 -1.91 4.38
C LEU A 164 3.32 -1.64 5.68
N ALA A 165 3.75 -0.64 6.45
CA ALA A 165 3.09 -0.21 7.67
C ALA A 165 1.65 0.25 7.40
N VAL A 166 1.42 1.00 6.31
CA VAL A 166 0.06 1.41 5.88
C VAL A 166 -0.78 0.19 5.50
N LEU A 167 -0.26 -0.76 4.73
CA LEU A 167 -0.99 -1.97 4.36
C LEU A 167 -1.44 -2.76 5.62
N ILE A 168 -0.54 -2.93 6.58
CA ILE A 168 -0.85 -3.60 7.86
C ILE A 168 -1.87 -2.79 8.67
N ALA A 169 -1.68 -1.47 8.79
CA ALA A 169 -2.62 -0.60 9.52
C ALA A 169 -4.02 -0.65 8.92
N TYR A 170 -4.14 -0.70 7.59
CA TYR A 170 -5.42 -0.86 6.91
C TYR A 170 -6.07 -2.21 7.21
N LEU A 171 -5.30 -3.30 7.22
CA LEU A 171 -5.83 -4.59 7.63
C LEU A 171 -6.43 -4.52 9.05
N TYR A 172 -5.70 -3.99 10.04
CA TYR A 172 -6.23 -3.83 11.41
C TYR A 172 -7.41 -2.86 11.50
N GLY A 173 -7.41 -1.80 10.68
CA GLY A 173 -8.47 -0.81 10.65
C GLY A 173 -9.80 -1.34 10.12
N TYR A 174 -9.76 -2.17 9.08
CA TYR A 174 -10.96 -2.57 8.32
C TYR A 174 -11.39 -4.02 8.52
N VAL A 175 -10.47 -4.95 8.77
CA VAL A 175 -10.79 -6.39 8.81
C VAL A 175 -11.23 -6.80 10.21
N PRO A 176 -12.50 -7.18 10.45
CA PRO A 176 -13.02 -7.42 11.80
C PRO A 176 -12.30 -8.54 12.54
N ALA A 177 -11.88 -9.59 11.83
CA ALA A 177 -11.16 -10.72 12.42
C ALA A 177 -9.86 -10.29 13.12
N LEU A 178 -9.19 -9.24 12.62
CA LEU A 178 -7.94 -8.74 13.22
C LEU A 178 -8.16 -7.90 14.49
N ARG A 179 -9.41 -7.64 14.88
CA ARG A 179 -9.75 -6.98 16.15
C ARG A 179 -9.88 -7.98 17.31
N GLU A 180 -9.90 -9.27 17.01
CA GLU A 180 -10.03 -10.33 17.98
C GLU A 180 -8.66 -10.82 18.42
N LYS A 181 -8.37 -10.78 19.73
CA LYS A 181 -7.10 -11.29 20.28
C LYS A 181 -6.83 -12.76 19.90
N SER A 182 -7.87 -13.58 19.77
CA SER A 182 -7.79 -14.98 19.36
C SER A 182 -7.23 -15.18 17.95
N PHE A 183 -7.25 -14.13 17.11
CA PHE A 183 -6.67 -14.22 15.78
C PHE A 183 -5.17 -14.57 15.82
N ALA A 184 -4.45 -14.15 16.86
CA ALA A 184 -3.03 -14.48 17.07
C ALA A 184 -2.73 -15.98 17.03
N GLU A 185 -3.69 -16.85 17.35
CA GLU A 185 -3.50 -18.31 17.30
C GLU A 185 -3.20 -18.83 15.88
N HIS A 186 -3.63 -18.08 14.85
CA HIS A 186 -3.42 -18.40 13.43
C HIS A 186 -2.11 -17.83 12.88
N LEU A 187 -1.43 -16.97 13.64
CA LEU A 187 -0.16 -16.35 13.25
C LEU A 187 1.04 -17.17 13.72
N LYS A 188 2.17 -16.98 13.04
CA LYS A 188 3.49 -17.42 13.54
C LYS A 188 3.69 -16.96 14.98
N TYR A 189 4.29 -17.82 15.81
CA TYR A 189 4.43 -17.57 17.24
C TYR A 189 5.12 -16.23 17.53
N GLU A 190 6.18 -15.91 16.78
CA GLU A 190 6.95 -14.68 16.93
C GLU A 190 6.20 -13.40 16.48
N HIS A 191 5.08 -13.51 15.77
CA HIS A 191 4.26 -12.37 15.32
C HIS A 191 3.05 -12.12 16.23
N ARG A 192 2.78 -13.03 17.17
CA ARG A 192 1.62 -12.90 18.07
C ARG A 192 1.73 -11.66 18.94
N GLN A 193 2.94 -11.31 19.36
CA GLN A 193 3.16 -10.12 20.18
C GLN A 193 2.88 -8.83 19.40
N PHE A 194 3.32 -8.73 18.14
CA PHE A 194 2.95 -7.65 17.22
C PHE A 194 1.43 -7.46 17.15
N HIS A 195 0.67 -8.55 17.10
CA HIS A 195 -0.78 -8.51 17.09
C HIS A 195 -1.36 -7.96 18.40
N TYR A 196 -0.90 -8.47 19.55
CA TYR A 196 -1.35 -7.97 20.86
C TYR A 196 -1.01 -6.50 21.06
N ASP A 197 0.18 -6.08 20.66
CA ASP A 197 0.64 -4.70 20.78
C ASP A 197 -0.11 -3.75 19.85
N SER A 198 -0.41 -4.18 18.63
CA SER A 198 -1.31 -3.45 17.71
C SER A 198 -2.71 -3.23 18.32
N LEU A 199 -3.23 -4.22 19.07
CA LEU A 199 -4.52 -4.12 19.76
C LEU A 199 -4.46 -3.37 21.10
N SER A 200 -3.27 -3.19 21.67
CA SER A 200 -3.09 -2.52 22.96
C SER A 200 -3.25 -0.99 22.89
N GLY A 201 -3.31 -0.43 21.67
CA GLY A 201 -3.37 1.00 21.41
C GLY A 201 -2.01 1.66 21.19
N MET A 202 -0.95 0.87 20.98
CA MET A 202 0.31 1.40 20.48
C MET A 202 0.12 2.05 19.11
N ALA A 203 0.94 3.05 18.82
CA ALA A 203 0.98 3.75 17.55
C ALA A 203 1.61 2.86 16.47
N SER A 204 0.86 1.85 16.04
CA SER A 204 1.23 0.88 15.02
C SER A 204 1.61 1.59 13.71
N GLY A 205 2.67 1.12 13.06
CA GLY A 205 3.15 1.68 11.80
C GLY A 205 4.08 2.90 11.96
N THR A 206 4.49 3.23 13.17
CA THR A 206 5.53 4.24 13.43
C THR A 206 6.91 3.61 13.56
N LEU A 207 7.98 4.38 13.30
CA LEU A 207 9.35 3.89 13.42
C LEU A 207 9.70 3.37 14.84
N PRO A 208 9.31 4.03 15.95
CA PRO A 208 9.51 3.50 17.30
C PRO A 208 8.83 2.14 17.49
N PHE A 209 7.58 2.00 17.06
CA PHE A 209 6.84 0.75 17.13
C PHE A 209 7.55 -0.37 16.34
N ILE A 210 7.98 -0.11 15.11
CA ILE A 210 8.65 -1.12 14.28
C ILE A 210 9.97 -1.58 14.91
N ARG A 211 10.74 -0.67 15.52
CA ARG A 211 11.99 -1.04 16.22
C ARG A 211 11.71 -1.90 17.45
N HIS A 212 10.72 -1.50 18.24
CA HIS A 212 10.28 -2.25 19.41
C HIS A 212 9.84 -3.68 19.03
N GLU A 213 8.99 -3.82 18.01
CA GLU A 213 8.52 -5.13 17.55
C GLU A 213 9.62 -6.03 16.99
N ARG A 214 10.67 -5.45 16.38
CA ARG A 214 11.86 -6.24 15.98
C ARG A 214 12.56 -6.85 17.18
N GLU A 215 12.82 -6.04 18.20
CA GLU A 215 13.50 -6.49 19.41
C GLU A 215 12.70 -7.57 20.13
N ILE A 216 11.37 -7.40 20.20
CA ILE A 216 10.45 -8.36 20.79
C ILE A 216 10.40 -9.67 19.98
N ARG A 217 10.27 -9.60 18.65
CA ARG A 217 10.27 -10.78 17.78
C ARG A 217 11.57 -11.58 17.93
N ASP A 218 12.70 -10.90 17.92
CA ASP A 218 14.00 -11.55 18.06
C ASP A 218 14.17 -12.16 19.46
N ALA A 219 13.71 -11.48 20.51
CA ALA A 219 13.69 -12.03 21.86
C ALA A 219 12.74 -13.24 22.01
N LEU A 220 11.60 -13.27 21.31
CA LEU A 220 10.70 -14.43 21.25
C LEU A 220 11.38 -15.62 20.56
N ARG A 221 12.04 -15.39 19.41
CA ARG A 221 12.80 -16.42 18.68
C ARG A 221 13.92 -17.02 19.54
N GLU A 222 14.56 -16.20 20.37
CA GLU A 222 15.60 -16.63 21.31
C GLU A 222 15.08 -17.20 22.63
N GLY A 223 13.76 -17.20 22.86
CA GLY A 223 13.15 -17.66 24.11
C GLY A 223 13.41 -16.75 25.32
N ARG A 224 13.86 -15.52 25.10
CA ARG A 224 14.11 -14.49 26.14
C ARG A 224 12.87 -13.67 26.49
N PHE A 225 11.79 -13.82 25.72
CA PHE A 225 10.54 -13.12 25.93
C PHE A 225 9.36 -14.10 25.94
N GLN A 226 8.31 -13.78 26.68
CA GLN A 226 7.05 -14.52 26.73
C GLN A 226 5.92 -13.62 26.29
N LEU A 227 4.98 -14.18 25.54
CA LEU A 227 3.80 -13.45 25.08
C LEU A 227 3.04 -12.83 26.26
N CYS A 228 2.63 -11.58 26.11
CA CYS A 228 1.84 -10.84 27.08
C CYS A 228 0.82 -9.93 26.38
N ASP A 229 -0.12 -9.39 27.15
CA ASP A 229 -1.19 -8.53 26.61
C ASP A 229 -0.67 -7.21 26.01
N CYS A 230 0.50 -6.74 26.45
CA CYS A 230 1.15 -5.50 26.04
C CYS A 230 2.62 -5.57 26.44
N SER A 231 3.53 -5.42 25.48
CA SER A 231 4.97 -5.62 25.69
C SER A 231 5.74 -4.37 26.13
N ALA A 232 5.08 -3.20 26.16
CA ALA A 232 5.68 -1.95 26.62
C ALA A 232 4.88 -1.26 27.74
N ASP A 233 5.54 -0.33 28.42
CA ASP A 233 4.91 0.55 29.42
C ASP A 233 3.93 1.51 28.73
N ARG A 234 2.71 1.63 29.26
CA ARG A 234 1.67 2.53 28.74
C ARG A 234 2.03 4.01 28.85
N GLU A 235 2.99 4.35 29.71
CA GLU A 235 3.51 5.71 29.81
C GLU A 235 4.64 6.00 28.81
N ASP A 236 5.09 5.03 28.00
CA ASP A 236 6.04 5.28 26.92
C ASP A 236 5.35 6.07 25.78
N GLU A 237 5.52 7.39 25.79
CA GLU A 237 4.91 8.29 24.81
C GLU A 237 5.45 8.11 23.39
N SER A 238 6.56 7.38 23.19
CA SER A 238 7.08 7.05 21.86
C SER A 238 6.26 5.93 21.19
N LEU A 239 5.69 5.03 22.00
CA LEU A 239 4.82 3.94 21.56
C LEU A 239 3.34 4.28 21.74
N PHE A 240 2.98 5.08 22.74
CA PHE A 240 1.60 5.50 23.05
C PHE A 240 1.42 7.01 22.83
N THR A 241 1.22 7.39 21.58
CA THR A 241 1.27 8.82 21.18
C THR A 241 0.02 9.62 21.52
N ALA A 242 -1.09 9.00 21.92
CA ALA A 242 -2.38 9.68 22.13
C ALA A 242 -2.28 10.86 23.13
N LYS A 243 -1.58 10.66 24.25
CA LYS A 243 -1.36 11.69 25.30
C LYS A 243 -0.49 12.84 24.79
N ALA A 244 0.59 12.51 24.06
CA ALA A 244 1.46 13.50 23.44
C ALA A 244 0.71 14.31 22.37
N GLN A 245 -0.06 13.66 21.49
CA GLN A 245 -0.89 14.31 20.48
C GLN A 245 -1.95 15.22 21.11
N ALA A 246 -2.59 14.81 22.20
CA ALA A 246 -3.56 15.64 22.92
C ALA A 246 -2.91 16.91 23.49
N ARG A 247 -1.70 16.82 24.06
CA ARG A 247 -0.95 18.01 24.53
C ARG A 247 -0.55 18.93 23.39
N ILE A 248 -0.08 18.37 22.28
CA ILE A 248 0.27 19.15 21.07
C ILE A 248 -0.98 19.87 20.56
N ARG A 249 -2.12 19.17 20.41
CA ARG A 249 -3.39 19.77 20.01
C ARG A 249 -3.87 20.84 20.99
N ALA A 250 -3.69 20.67 22.29
CA ALA A 250 -4.04 21.68 23.28
C ALA A 250 -3.09 22.89 23.26
N SER A 251 -1.83 22.69 22.86
CA SER A 251 -0.84 23.77 22.70
C SER A 251 -1.03 24.58 21.41
N TRP A 252 -1.68 23.97 20.42
CA TRP A 252 -2.23 24.68 19.27
C TRP A 252 -3.48 25.40 19.78
N GLY A 253 -3.32 26.60 20.35
CA GLY A 253 -4.46 27.45 20.70
C GLY A 253 -5.48 27.51 19.55
N GLU A 254 -6.76 27.78 19.86
CA GLU A 254 -7.89 27.77 18.91
C GLU A 254 -7.46 28.13 17.49
N SER A 255 -7.37 27.11 16.64
CA SER A 255 -6.91 27.28 15.26
C SER A 255 -7.95 28.11 14.54
N PHE A 256 -7.54 29.28 14.03
CA PHE A 256 -8.30 30.19 13.16
C PHE A 256 -9.78 30.32 13.53
N THR A 257 -10.13 31.42 14.17
CA THR A 257 -11.54 31.81 14.23
C THR A 257 -12.08 31.91 12.79
N PRO A 258 -13.37 31.60 12.54
CA PRO A 258 -13.97 31.76 11.21
C PRO A 258 -13.71 33.17 10.61
N GLY A 259 -13.60 34.19 11.46
CA GLY A 259 -13.24 35.55 11.05
C GLY A 259 -11.81 35.70 10.53
N GLU A 260 -10.84 35.01 11.13
CA GLU A 260 -9.44 35.02 10.66
C GLU A 260 -9.27 34.25 9.35
N TYR A 261 -10.04 33.16 9.16
CA TYR A 261 -10.06 32.41 7.90
C TYR A 261 -10.62 33.27 6.77
N GLU A 262 -11.79 33.89 6.98
CA GLU A 262 -12.41 34.79 5.99
C GLU A 262 -11.54 36.03 5.70
N ALA A 263 -10.87 36.58 6.72
CA ALA A 263 -9.93 37.69 6.53
C ALA A 263 -8.68 37.30 5.72
N THR A 264 -8.21 36.06 5.85
CA THR A 264 -7.05 35.56 5.11
C THR A 264 -7.43 35.27 3.65
N LYS A 265 -8.56 34.58 3.44
CA LYS A 265 -9.14 34.34 2.12
C LYS A 265 -9.38 35.64 1.34
N LYS A 266 -9.91 36.68 2.00
CA LYS A 266 -10.14 37.98 1.38
C LYS A 266 -8.84 38.69 1.00
N ARG A 267 -7.78 38.55 1.80
CA ARG A 267 -6.43 39.09 1.48
C ARG A 267 -5.81 38.39 0.29
N GLU A 268 -5.94 37.07 0.20
CA GLU A 268 -5.44 36.28 -0.94
C GLU A 268 -6.18 36.64 -2.24
N GLN A 269 -7.51 36.74 -2.20
CA GLN A 269 -8.31 37.18 -3.35
C GLN A 269 -7.97 38.61 -3.81
N GLU A 270 -7.72 39.52 -2.88
CA GLU A 270 -7.31 40.89 -3.20
C GLU A 270 -5.89 40.92 -3.81
N TYR A 271 -4.98 40.10 -3.30
CA TYR A 271 -3.63 39.95 -3.84
C TYR A 271 -3.63 39.39 -5.26
N GLU A 272 -4.38 38.30 -5.51
CA GLU A 272 -4.54 37.71 -6.85
C GLU A 272 -5.13 38.72 -7.85
N ARG A 273 -6.13 39.49 -7.41
CA ARG A 273 -6.72 40.56 -8.23
C ARG A 273 -5.71 41.65 -8.57
N GLN A 274 -4.86 42.04 -7.61
CA GLN A 274 -3.82 43.04 -7.83
C GLN A 274 -2.72 42.54 -8.77
N CYS A 275 -2.30 41.28 -8.65
CA CYS A 275 -1.37 40.65 -9.59
C CYS A 275 -1.93 40.65 -11.01
N TRP A 276 -3.19 40.23 -11.17
CA TRP A 276 -3.84 40.18 -12.48
C TRP A 276 -3.99 41.55 -13.15
N LEU A 277 -4.37 42.58 -12.37
CA LEU A 277 -4.45 43.97 -12.88
C LEU A 277 -3.08 44.56 -13.25
N ALA A 278 -2.01 44.16 -12.54
CA ALA A 278 -0.65 44.58 -12.86
C ALA A 278 -0.15 43.93 -14.16
N GLU A 279 -0.50 42.67 -14.40
CA GLU A 279 -0.21 41.97 -15.66
C GLU A 279 -0.95 42.60 -16.84
N GLU A 280 -2.26 42.86 -16.74
CA GLU A 280 -3.04 43.55 -17.81
C GLU A 280 -2.52 44.97 -18.09
N ALA A 281 -2.07 45.70 -17.06
CA ALA A 281 -1.50 47.03 -17.25
C ALA A 281 -0.15 46.99 -17.97
N SER A 282 0.65 45.94 -17.73
CA SER A 282 1.94 45.75 -18.40
C SER A 282 1.77 45.37 -19.88
N GLU A 283 0.79 44.53 -20.21
CA GLU A 283 0.51 44.12 -21.61
C GLU A 283 -0.09 45.25 -22.46
N ASN A 284 -0.79 46.22 -21.85
CA ASN A 284 -1.36 47.37 -22.56
C ASN A 284 -0.36 48.51 -22.79
N ILE A 285 0.82 48.48 -22.16
CA ILE A 285 1.90 49.47 -22.41
C ILE A 285 2.83 49.01 -23.55
N GLU A 286 2.83 47.72 -23.91
CA GLU A 286 3.64 47.15 -25.00
C GLU A 286 2.92 47.07 -26.37
N LYS A 287 1.68 47.59 -26.48
CA LYS A 287 0.95 47.76 -27.76
C LYS A 287 0.85 49.23 -28.16
#